data_AF-A0A7D5N1C9-F1
#
_entry.id   AF-A0A7D5N1C9-F1
#
_cell.length_a   1.000
_cell.length_b   1.000
_cell.length_c   1.000
_cell.angle_alpha   90.00
_cell.angle_beta   90.00
_cell.angle_gamma   90.00
#
_symmetry.space_group_name_H-M   'P 1'
#
loop_
_entity.id
_entity.type
_entity.pdbx_description
1 polymer ?
#
loop_
_entity_poly.entity_id
_entity_poly.type
_entity_poly.pdbx_seq_one_letter_code
_entity_poly.pdbx_strand_id
1 'polypeptide(L)'
;MKYRCIIFLSMIYVLFNISYSLIGQKLINVPNPVGPVQAGFLVGVLWLSLCDIIAEVYGMKISITLFWSSSIACTLLAFYFHFILNLPSPSSWHYQASYDLIFGDLPFDICAGALFTVIAWYINIYFLTKWKILVRGRYYWLRSVTSSAIGIAIYTFMKCTASYFLGLSTYAYQLSGLVDICVKFF
;
A
#
# COMPACT_ATOMS: atom_id res chain seq x y z
N MET A 1 30.77 -10.68 1.60
CA MET A 1 29.53 -10.80 2.42
C MET A 1 28.42 -9.84 1.96
N LYS A 2 28.28 -9.52 0.66
CA LYS A 2 27.42 -8.39 0.20
C LYS A 2 25.91 -8.69 0.09
N TYR A 3 25.46 -9.93 0.30
CA TYR A 3 24.07 -10.33 0.02
C TYR A 3 23.41 -11.21 1.11
N ARG A 4 24.04 -11.42 2.27
CA ARG A 4 23.50 -12.39 3.25
C ARG A 4 22.10 -12.02 3.77
N CYS A 5 21.82 -10.74 3.98
CA CYS A 5 20.53 -10.28 4.50
C CYS A 5 19.51 -9.93 3.40
N ILE A 6 19.88 -9.95 2.11
CA ILE A 6 18.99 -9.49 1.05
C ILE A 6 17.75 -10.38 0.93
N ILE A 7 17.91 -11.69 1.04
CA ILE A 7 16.81 -12.65 0.91
C ILE A 7 15.81 -12.42 2.06
N PHE A 8 16.32 -12.29 3.28
CA PHE A 8 15.49 -12.03 4.45
C PHE A 8 14.74 -10.69 4.33
N LEU A 9 15.43 -9.62 3.92
CA LEU A 9 14.80 -8.31 3.69
C LEU A 9 13.76 -8.35 2.57
N SER A 10 14.03 -9.08 1.49
CA SER A 10 13.08 -9.28 0.39
C SER A 10 11.83 -10.03 0.85
N MET A 11 11.97 -11.04 1.71
CA MET A 11 10.83 -11.76 2.28
C MET A 11 9.96 -10.84 3.15
N ILE A 12 10.57 -10.01 3.99
CA ILE A 12 9.83 -9.02 4.80
C ILE A 12 9.16 -7.99 3.90
N TYR A 13 9.83 -7.56 2.84
CA TYR A 13 9.27 -6.60 1.89
C TYR A 13 8.01 -7.15 1.19
N VAL A 14 8.06 -8.40 0.72
CA VAL A 14 6.91 -9.08 0.12
C VAL A 14 5.79 -9.30 1.16
N LEU A 15 6.15 -9.67 2.39
CA LEU A 15 5.19 -9.80 3.50
C LEU A 15 4.45 -8.48 3.74
N PHE A 16 5.15 -7.36 3.82
CA PHE A 16 4.52 -6.05 4.00
C PHE A 16 3.65 -5.65 2.81
N ASN A 17 4.08 -5.93 1.58
CA ASN A 17 3.26 -5.68 0.40
C ASN A 17 1.93 -6.45 0.44
N ILE A 18 1.98 -7.75 0.74
CA ILE A 18 0.78 -8.59 0.83
C ILE A 18 -0.10 -8.16 2.01
N SER A 19 0.51 -7.93 3.17
CA SER A 19 -0.23 -7.49 4.38
C SER A 19 -0.91 -6.15 4.17
N TYR A 20 -0.24 -5.22 3.49
CA TYR A 20 -0.79 -3.93 3.10
C TYR A 20 -2.07 -4.09 2.26
N SER A 21 -2.04 -4.96 1.26
CA SER A 21 -3.18 -5.23 0.39
C SER A 21 -4.36 -5.90 1.11
N LEU A 22 -4.10 -6.80 2.06
CA LEU A 22 -5.15 -7.49 2.81
C LEU A 22 -5.78 -6.61 3.91
N ILE A 23 -4.97 -5.81 4.59
CA ILE A 23 -5.41 -4.98 5.73
C ILE A 23 -6.00 -3.65 5.25
N GLY A 24 -5.83 -3.29 3.96
CA GLY A 24 -6.27 -2.02 3.38
C GLY A 24 -7.76 -1.70 3.59
N GLN A 25 -8.64 -2.70 3.69
CA GLN A 25 -10.07 -2.50 3.92
C GLN A 25 -10.42 -2.15 5.38
N LYS A 26 -9.52 -2.40 6.33
CA LYS A 26 -9.78 -2.13 7.74
C LYS A 26 -9.60 -0.65 8.04
N LEU A 27 -10.63 0.00 8.58
CA LEU A 27 -10.57 1.38 9.05
C LEU A 27 -10.14 1.43 10.52
N ILE A 28 -9.35 2.45 10.85
CA ILE A 28 -8.93 2.81 12.21
C ILE A 28 -9.41 4.22 12.50
N ASN A 29 -10.02 4.40 13.66
CA ASN A 29 -10.40 5.73 14.15
C ASN A 29 -9.16 6.45 14.67
N VAL A 30 -8.80 7.55 14.01
CA VAL A 30 -7.81 8.49 14.48
C VAL A 30 -8.54 9.71 15.07
N PRO A 31 -8.08 10.30 16.19
CA PRO A 31 -8.70 11.49 16.74
C PRO A 31 -8.81 12.62 15.71
N ASN A 32 -9.87 13.42 15.81
CA ASN A 32 -10.04 14.62 14.98
C ASN A 32 -8.85 15.56 15.14
N PRO A 33 -8.37 16.20 14.05
CA PRO A 33 -9.05 16.41 12.76
C PRO A 33 -8.84 15.34 11.69
N VAL A 34 -8.07 14.27 11.95
CA VAL A 34 -7.61 13.32 10.90
C VAL A 34 -8.72 12.36 10.42
N GLY A 35 -9.72 12.07 11.26
CA GLY A 35 -10.83 11.19 10.87
C GLY A 35 -10.41 9.72 10.67
N PRO A 36 -11.28 8.89 10.07
CA PRO A 36 -11.01 7.47 9.85
C PRO A 36 -9.95 7.27 8.76
N VAL A 37 -8.93 6.45 9.06
CA VAL A 37 -7.83 6.13 8.14
C VAL A 37 -7.75 4.63 7.93
N GLN A 38 -7.40 4.20 6.71
CA GLN A 38 -7.11 2.78 6.45
C GLN A 38 -5.90 2.32 7.28
N ALA A 39 -6.06 1.20 7.97
CA ALA A 39 -5.00 0.50 8.70
C ALA A 39 -3.79 0.20 7.81
N GLY A 40 -4.03 -0.03 6.52
CA GLY A 40 -2.99 -0.24 5.51
C GLY A 40 -1.98 0.92 5.46
N PHE A 41 -2.37 2.17 5.74
CA PHE A 41 -1.48 3.33 5.65
C PHE A 41 -0.16 3.13 6.41
N LEU A 42 -0.21 2.64 7.65
CA LEU A 42 0.97 2.41 8.49
C LEU A 42 1.88 1.33 7.90
N VAL A 43 1.29 0.23 7.44
CA VAL A 43 2.03 -0.89 6.82
C VAL A 43 2.66 -0.43 5.50
N GLY A 44 1.96 0.42 4.74
CA GLY A 44 2.46 1.00 3.49
C GLY A 44 3.69 1.87 3.70
N VAL A 45 3.71 2.69 4.76
CA VAL A 45 4.89 3.52 5.08
C VAL A 45 6.09 2.64 5.40
N LEU A 46 5.91 1.60 6.21
CA LEU A 46 6.97 0.65 6.53
C LEU A 46 7.47 -0.11 5.29
N TRP A 47 6.55 -0.46 4.39
CA TRP A 47 6.86 -1.14 3.13
C TRP A 47 7.74 -0.27 2.21
N LEU A 48 7.36 0.99 1.97
CA LEU A 48 8.17 1.89 1.15
C LEU A 48 9.49 2.27 1.82
N SER A 49 9.52 2.40 3.15
CA SER A 49 10.78 2.68 3.86
C SER A 49 11.77 1.51 3.76
N LEU A 50 11.29 0.27 3.78
CA LEU A 50 12.13 -0.90 3.46
C LEU A 50 12.62 -0.87 2.00
N CYS A 51 11.79 -0.43 1.06
CA CYS A 51 12.20 -0.24 -0.34
C CYS A 51 13.41 0.71 -0.43
N ASP A 52 13.36 1.82 0.31
CA ASP A 52 14.42 2.82 0.36
C ASP A 52 15.70 2.27 0.99
N ILE A 53 15.59 1.46 2.05
CA ILE A 53 16.73 0.83 2.72
C ILE A 53 17.42 -0.11 1.75
N ILE A 54 16.64 -0.91 1.02
CA ILE A 54 17.16 -1.84 0.02
C ILE A 54 17.82 -1.06 -1.13
N ALA A 55 17.22 0.04 -1.57
CA ALA A 55 17.77 0.89 -2.63
C ALA A 55 19.11 1.54 -2.23
N GLU A 56 19.26 1.97 -0.98
CA GLU A 56 20.49 2.63 -0.50
C GLU A 56 21.62 1.63 -0.22
N VAL A 57 21.31 0.47 0.38
CA VAL A 57 22.32 -0.54 0.79
C VAL A 57 22.71 -1.47 -0.36
N TYR A 58 21.73 -1.97 -1.11
CA TYR A 58 21.93 -2.96 -2.18
C TYR A 58 21.88 -2.35 -3.58
N GLY A 59 21.35 -1.13 -3.72
CA GLY A 59 21.28 -0.40 -4.97
C GLY A 59 19.90 -0.42 -5.62
N MET A 60 19.65 0.59 -6.45
CA MET A 60 18.33 0.84 -7.04
C MET A 60 17.87 -0.29 -7.98
N LYS A 61 18.77 -0.92 -8.74
CA LYS A 61 18.42 -2.05 -9.64
C LYS A 61 17.71 -3.18 -8.88
N ILE A 62 18.22 -3.54 -7.71
CA ILE A 62 17.66 -4.59 -6.87
C ILE A 62 16.31 -4.18 -6.30
N SER A 63 16.20 -2.93 -5.82
CA SER A 63 14.94 -2.39 -5.30
C SER A 63 13.83 -2.38 -6.36
N ILE A 64 14.15 -2.01 -7.61
CA ILE A 64 13.21 -2.07 -8.75
C ILE A 64 12.76 -3.51 -9.02
N THR A 65 13.70 -4.47 -9.10
CA THR A 65 13.34 -5.89 -9.31
C THR A 65 12.47 -6.42 -8.17
N LEU A 66 12.78 -6.02 -6.93
CA LEU A 66 12.02 -6.42 -5.76
C LEU A 66 10.60 -5.84 -5.77
N PHE A 67 10.45 -4.57 -6.14
CA PHE A 67 9.13 -3.95 -6.33
C PHE A 67 8.29 -4.74 -7.34
N TRP A 68 8.79 -4.97 -8.55
CA TRP A 68 8.04 -5.68 -9.59
C TRP A 68 7.72 -7.13 -9.20
N SER A 69 8.67 -7.85 -8.61
CA SER A 69 8.42 -9.22 -8.14
C SER A 69 7.37 -9.28 -7.04
N SER A 70 7.37 -8.33 -6.09
CA SER A 70 6.33 -8.24 -5.07
C SER A 70 4.96 -7.90 -5.65
N SER A 71 4.89 -6.98 -6.62
CA SER A 71 3.66 -6.61 -7.31
C SER A 71 3.08 -7.80 -8.08
N ILE A 72 3.92 -8.57 -8.77
CA ILE A 72 3.49 -9.80 -9.46
C ILE A 72 2.96 -10.82 -8.45
N ALA A 73 3.64 -11.02 -7.31
CA ALA A 73 3.18 -11.92 -6.27
C ALA A 73 1.81 -11.51 -5.70
N CYS A 74 1.58 -10.20 -5.51
CA CYS A 74 0.31 -9.68 -5.04
C CYS A 74 -0.81 -9.85 -6.09
N THR A 75 -0.52 -9.65 -7.38
CA THR A 75 -1.48 -9.94 -8.46
C THR A 75 -1.81 -11.43 -8.56
N LEU A 76 -0.83 -12.32 -8.35
CA LEU A 76 -1.10 -13.76 -8.28
C LEU A 76 -1.99 -14.12 -7.09
N LEU A 77 -1.78 -13.47 -5.94
CA LEU A 77 -2.65 -13.60 -4.78
C LEU A 77 -4.10 -13.18 -5.12
N ALA A 78 -4.29 -12.06 -5.82
CA ALA A 78 -5.61 -11.61 -6.27
C ALA A 78 -6.32 -12.65 -7.13
N PHE A 79 -5.60 -13.25 -8.09
CA PHE A 79 -6.14 -14.31 -8.94
C PHE A 79 -6.51 -15.57 -8.13
N TYR A 80 -5.68 -15.94 -7.16
CA TYR A 80 -5.93 -17.07 -6.27
C TYR A 80 -7.19 -16.87 -5.42
N PHE A 81 -7.35 -15.68 -4.81
CA PHE A 81 -8.56 -15.33 -4.06
C PHE A 81 -9.80 -15.32 -4.95
N HIS A 82 -9.69 -14.75 -6.15
CA HIS A 82 -10.79 -14.76 -7.12
C HIS A 82 -11.24 -16.18 -7.45
N PHE A 83 -10.29 -17.10 -7.70
CA PHE A 83 -10.64 -18.48 -8.00
C PHE A 83 -11.32 -19.15 -6.80
N ILE A 84 -10.74 -19.06 -5.61
CA ILE A 84 -11.22 -19.76 -4.41
C ILE A 84 -12.61 -19.30 -3.95
N LEU A 85 -12.87 -18.01 -3.98
CA LEU A 85 -14.16 -17.46 -3.54
C LEU A 85 -15.33 -17.91 -4.42
N ASN A 86 -15.05 -18.26 -5.68
CA ASN A 86 -16.07 -18.73 -6.63
C ASN A 86 -16.33 -20.25 -6.55
N LEU A 87 -15.60 -21.01 -5.72
CA LEU A 87 -15.90 -22.44 -5.54
C LEU A 87 -17.18 -22.62 -4.70
N PRO A 88 -17.98 -23.66 -4.98
CA PRO A 88 -19.18 -23.94 -4.21
C PRO A 88 -18.81 -24.37 -2.78
N SER A 89 -19.43 -23.69 -1.80
CA SER A 89 -19.30 -24.05 -0.39
C SER A 89 -20.33 -25.11 0.01
N PRO A 90 -19.98 -26.05 0.92
CA PRO A 90 -20.92 -27.04 1.41
C PRO A 90 -22.06 -26.39 2.21
N SER A 91 -23.24 -27.02 2.23
CA SER A 91 -24.44 -26.47 2.89
C SER A 91 -24.29 -26.25 4.41
N SER A 92 -23.34 -26.94 5.05
CA SER A 92 -23.00 -26.76 6.47
C SER A 92 -22.06 -25.57 6.74
N TRP A 93 -21.59 -24.86 5.70
CA TRP A 93 -20.70 -23.70 5.85
C TRP A 93 -21.49 -22.41 6.00
N HIS A 94 -21.41 -21.78 7.17
CA HIS A 94 -22.19 -20.58 7.50
C HIS A 94 -21.45 -19.25 7.28
N TYR A 95 -20.15 -19.27 7.01
CA TYR A 95 -19.33 -18.05 6.92
C TYR A 95 -19.19 -17.50 5.49
N GLN A 96 -19.85 -18.10 4.50
CA GLN A 96 -19.71 -17.69 3.09
C GLN A 96 -19.99 -16.20 2.90
N ALA A 97 -21.11 -15.71 3.44
CA ALA A 97 -21.48 -14.29 3.32
C ALA A 97 -20.44 -13.34 3.92
N SER A 98 -19.74 -13.74 4.99
CA SER A 98 -18.67 -12.93 5.59
C SER A 98 -17.41 -12.91 4.73
N TYR A 99 -17.07 -14.04 4.10
CA TYR A 99 -15.96 -14.11 3.15
C TYR A 99 -16.23 -13.29 1.90
N ASP A 100 -17.44 -13.36 1.35
CA ASP A 100 -17.83 -12.58 0.17
C ASP A 100 -17.81 -11.07 0.45
N LEU A 101 -18.23 -10.66 1.66
CA LEU A 101 -18.22 -9.25 2.05
C LEU A 101 -16.79 -8.69 2.21
N ILE A 102 -15.88 -9.45 2.81
CA ILE A 102 -14.52 -8.97 3.11
C ILE A 102 -13.58 -9.15 1.91
N PHE A 103 -13.67 -10.31 1.24
CA PHE A 103 -12.72 -10.72 0.22
C PHE A 103 -13.28 -10.69 -1.21
N GLY A 104 -14.60 -10.53 -1.39
CA GLY A 104 -15.21 -10.50 -2.73
C GLY A 104 -14.64 -9.40 -3.63
N ASP A 105 -14.41 -8.21 -3.07
CA ASP A 105 -13.83 -7.08 -3.79
C ASP A 105 -12.29 -7.10 -3.81
N LEU A 106 -11.65 -7.97 -3.01
CA LEU A 106 -10.19 -8.00 -2.85
C LEU A 106 -9.44 -8.17 -4.19
N PRO A 107 -9.85 -9.07 -5.12
CA PRO A 107 -9.13 -9.22 -6.38
C PRO A 107 -9.14 -7.95 -7.23
N PHE A 108 -10.30 -7.30 -7.31
CA PHE A 108 -10.44 -6.03 -8.01
C PHE A 108 -9.60 -4.94 -7.34
N ASP A 109 -9.65 -4.87 -6.02
CA ASP A 109 -8.93 -3.88 -5.22
C ASP A 109 -7.41 -3.97 -5.40
N ILE A 110 -6.86 -5.18 -5.40
CA ILE A 110 -5.43 -5.43 -5.62
C ILE A 110 -5.03 -5.04 -7.04
N CYS A 111 -5.81 -5.46 -8.05
CA CYS A 111 -5.51 -5.16 -9.45
C CYS A 111 -5.58 -3.66 -9.76
N ALA A 112 -6.61 -2.96 -9.28
CA ALA A 112 -6.71 -1.50 -9.40
C ALA A 112 -5.59 -0.81 -8.61
N GLY A 113 -5.31 -1.30 -7.40
CA GLY A 113 -4.26 -0.80 -6.52
C GLY A 113 -2.86 -0.93 -7.11
N ALA A 114 -2.58 -1.93 -7.94
CA ALA A 114 -1.27 -2.12 -8.56
C ALA A 114 -0.85 -0.90 -9.41
N LEU A 115 -1.79 -0.31 -10.17
CA LEU A 115 -1.51 0.86 -11.01
C LEU A 115 -1.15 2.10 -10.18
N PHE A 116 -1.94 2.38 -9.14
CA PHE A 116 -1.66 3.51 -8.24
C PHE A 116 -0.38 3.31 -7.44
N THR A 117 -0.07 2.08 -7.07
CA THR A 117 1.14 1.73 -6.34
C THR A 117 2.40 2.06 -7.15
N VAL A 118 2.38 1.85 -8.47
CA VAL A 118 3.49 2.23 -9.36
C VAL A 118 3.76 3.73 -9.29
N ILE A 119 2.71 4.55 -9.38
CA ILE A 119 2.81 6.01 -9.32
C ILE A 119 3.36 6.46 -7.97
N ALA A 120 2.81 5.91 -6.87
CA ALA A 120 3.26 6.19 -5.52
C ALA A 120 4.75 5.85 -5.30
N TRP A 121 5.19 4.71 -5.82
CA TRP A 121 6.58 4.26 -5.74
C TRP A 121 7.53 5.18 -6.50
N TYR A 122 7.16 5.63 -7.71
CA TYR A 122 7.93 6.63 -8.45
C TYR A 122 8.05 7.94 -7.69
N ILE A 123 6.94 8.42 -7.09
CA ILE A 123 6.93 9.66 -6.33
C ILE A 123 7.81 9.53 -5.07
N ASN A 124 7.75 8.39 -4.37
CA ASN A 124 8.63 8.11 -3.24
C ASN A 124 10.12 8.22 -3.63
N ILE A 125 10.54 7.53 -4.70
CA ILE A 125 11.93 7.58 -5.19
C ILE A 125 12.33 9.00 -5.58
N TYR A 126 11.44 9.74 -6.24
CA TYR A 126 11.68 11.12 -6.64
C TYR A 126 11.95 12.04 -5.43
N PHE A 127 11.08 12.00 -4.40
CA PHE A 127 11.28 12.80 -3.19
C PHE A 127 12.53 12.36 -2.42
N LEU A 128 12.76 11.05 -2.26
CA LEU A 128 13.93 10.52 -1.59
C LEU A 128 15.23 11.04 -2.22
N THR A 129 15.33 11.02 -3.55
CA THR A 129 16.52 11.47 -4.30
C THR A 129 16.67 12.98 -4.31
N LYS A 130 15.59 13.75 -4.50
CA LYS A 130 15.64 15.22 -4.46
C LYS A 130 16.06 15.74 -3.10
N TRP A 131 15.51 15.17 -2.02
CA TRP A 131 15.95 15.53 -0.67
C TRP A 131 17.40 15.15 -0.41
N LYS A 132 17.91 14.02 -0.93
CA LYS A 132 19.32 13.63 -0.80
C LYS A 132 20.26 14.73 -1.30
N ILE A 133 19.92 15.39 -2.41
CA ILE A 133 20.69 16.51 -2.97
C ILE A 133 20.60 17.73 -2.05
N LEU A 134 19.39 18.07 -1.59
CA LEU A 134 19.14 19.24 -0.74
C LEU A 134 19.93 19.20 0.58
N VAL A 135 19.94 18.04 1.25
CA VAL A 135 20.61 17.88 2.56
C VAL A 135 22.02 17.29 2.45
N ARG A 136 22.60 17.25 1.25
CA ARG A 136 23.95 16.72 0.97
C ARG A 136 24.17 15.32 1.57
N GLY A 137 23.16 14.46 1.47
CA GLY A 137 23.20 13.08 1.96
C GLY A 137 22.97 12.87 3.46
N ARG A 138 22.70 13.93 4.25
CA ARG A 138 22.41 13.80 5.69
C ARG A 138 20.98 13.29 5.98
N TYR A 139 20.73 12.91 7.24
CA TYR A 139 19.40 12.56 7.79
C TYR A 139 18.60 11.50 7.01
N TYR A 140 19.24 10.39 6.60
CA TYR A 140 18.61 9.32 5.81
C TYR A 140 17.23 8.88 6.33
N TRP A 141 17.11 8.62 7.64
CA TRP A 141 15.88 8.12 8.26
C TRP A 141 14.70 9.07 8.07
N LEU A 142 14.93 10.37 8.28
CA LEU A 142 13.90 11.37 8.08
C LEU A 142 13.47 11.41 6.62
N ARG A 143 14.43 11.32 5.68
CA ARG A 143 14.11 11.33 4.24
C ARG A 143 13.29 10.13 3.81
N SER A 144 13.63 8.94 4.30
CA SER A 144 12.93 7.71 3.93
C SER A 144 11.50 7.67 4.46
N VAL A 145 11.30 8.00 5.73
CA VAL A 145 9.96 8.01 6.33
C VAL A 145 9.08 9.08 5.68
N THR A 146 9.60 10.28 5.41
CA THR A 146 8.80 11.34 4.80
C THR A 146 8.48 11.05 3.33
N SER A 147 9.43 10.56 2.54
CA SER A 147 9.15 10.20 1.14
C SER A 147 8.15 9.04 1.06
N SER A 148 8.29 8.06 1.96
CA SER A 148 7.37 6.92 2.06
C SER A 148 5.96 7.39 2.44
N ALA A 149 5.84 8.28 3.43
CA ALA A 149 4.56 8.86 3.85
C ALA A 149 3.90 9.65 2.72
N ILE A 150 4.66 10.46 1.98
CA ILE A 150 4.14 11.21 0.82
C ILE A 150 3.66 10.25 -0.28
N GLY A 151 4.42 9.20 -0.59
CA GLY A 151 4.05 8.18 -1.56
C GLY A 151 2.73 7.50 -1.21
N ILE A 152 2.58 7.03 0.04
CA ILE A 152 1.35 6.37 0.50
C ILE A 152 0.18 7.35 0.61
N ALA A 153 0.41 8.59 1.00
CA ALA A 153 -0.64 9.62 1.02
C ALA A 153 -1.22 9.85 -0.38
N ILE A 154 -0.34 9.97 -1.39
CA ILE A 154 -0.77 10.14 -2.79
C ILE A 154 -1.47 8.87 -3.30
N TYR A 155 -0.94 7.69 -3.00
CA TYR A 155 -1.63 6.43 -3.29
C TYR A 155 -3.05 6.43 -2.74
N THR A 156 -3.19 6.75 -1.45
CA THR A 156 -4.47 6.71 -0.74
C THR A 156 -5.44 7.71 -1.36
N PHE A 157 -4.97 8.92 -1.66
CA PHE A 157 -5.76 9.95 -2.32
C PHE A 157 -6.24 9.52 -3.72
N MET A 158 -5.33 9.03 -4.57
CA MET A 158 -5.66 8.56 -5.92
C MET A 158 -6.64 7.37 -5.90
N LYS A 159 -6.43 6.42 -4.98
CA LYS A 159 -7.32 5.27 -4.84
C LYS A 159 -8.71 5.69 -4.34
N CYS A 160 -8.78 6.51 -3.28
CA CYS A 160 -10.06 6.97 -2.75
C CYS A 160 -10.85 7.77 -3.79
N THR A 161 -10.19 8.67 -4.53
CA THR A 161 -10.83 9.44 -5.61
C THR A 161 -11.33 8.55 -6.73
N ALA A 162 -10.50 7.62 -7.22
CA ALA A 162 -10.91 6.67 -8.25
C ALA A 162 -12.11 5.81 -7.82
N SER A 163 -12.07 5.27 -6.60
CA SER A 163 -13.16 4.47 -6.05
C SER A 163 -14.47 5.26 -5.89
N TYR A 164 -14.37 6.55 -5.52
CA TYR A 164 -15.53 7.44 -5.44
C TYR A 164 -16.19 7.63 -6.81
N PHE A 165 -15.41 7.89 -7.86
CA PHE A 165 -15.94 8.02 -9.22
C PHE A 165 -16.51 6.70 -9.77
N LEU A 166 -16.01 5.56 -9.31
CA LEU A 166 -16.51 4.23 -9.65
C LEU A 166 -17.74 3.79 -8.82
N GLY A 167 -18.19 4.60 -7.85
CA GLY A 167 -19.36 4.29 -7.04
C GLY A 167 -19.17 3.16 -6.02
N LEU A 168 -17.92 2.80 -5.70
CA LEU A 168 -17.62 1.73 -4.75
C LEU A 168 -17.78 2.24 -3.31
N SER A 169 -18.88 1.82 -2.68
CA SER A 169 -19.40 2.36 -1.40
C SER A 169 -18.43 2.32 -0.20
N THR A 170 -17.45 1.43 -0.21
CA THR A 170 -16.47 1.24 0.87
C THR A 170 -15.51 2.43 1.05
N TYR A 171 -15.34 3.26 0.01
CA TYR A 171 -14.33 4.34 0.00
C TYR A 171 -14.90 5.76 0.15
N ALA A 172 -16.23 5.91 0.08
CA ALA A 172 -16.90 7.21 0.20
C ALA A 172 -16.66 7.89 1.57
N TYR A 173 -16.58 7.10 2.65
CA TYR A 173 -16.35 7.59 4.02
C TYR A 173 -14.97 8.25 4.24
N GLN A 174 -13.98 7.91 3.42
CA GLN A 174 -12.61 8.38 3.59
C GLN A 174 -12.35 9.66 2.79
N LEU A 175 -13.07 9.84 1.67
CA LEU A 175 -13.03 11.08 0.91
C LEU A 175 -13.69 12.22 1.70
N SER A 176 -14.77 11.97 2.43
CA SER A 176 -15.38 12.97 3.32
C SER A 176 -14.41 13.39 4.44
N GLY A 177 -13.69 12.45 5.06
CA GLY A 177 -12.68 12.76 6.08
C GLY A 177 -11.47 13.55 5.55
N LEU A 178 -10.94 13.19 4.37
CA LEU A 178 -9.83 13.91 3.74
C LEU A 178 -10.25 15.29 3.21
N VAL A 179 -11.46 15.41 2.66
CA VAL A 179 -12.05 16.69 2.25
C VAL A 179 -12.29 17.59 3.47
N ASP A 180 -12.77 17.06 4.59
CA ASP A 180 -12.94 17.83 5.83
C ASP A 180 -11.61 18.36 6.39
N ILE A 181 -10.50 17.63 6.23
CA ILE A 181 -9.16 18.12 6.58
C ILE A 181 -8.77 19.26 5.63
N CYS A 182 -8.88 19.06 4.31
CA CYS A 182 -8.54 20.10 3.33
C CYS A 182 -9.38 21.37 3.47
N VAL A 183 -10.66 21.24 3.84
CA VAL A 183 -11.59 22.36 4.05
C VAL A 183 -11.39 23.03 5.42
N LYS A 184 -10.91 22.33 6.45
CA LYS A 184 -10.60 22.94 7.76
C LYS A 184 -9.23 23.63 7.82
N PHE A 185 -8.33 23.32 6.89
CA PHE A 185 -7.01 23.96 6.77
C PHE A 185 -6.96 25.12 5.76
N PHE A 186 -8.09 25.45 5.12
CA PHE A 186 -8.29 26.66 4.29
C PHE A 186 -9.36 27.55 4.91
#